data_AF-A0A928ATD4-F1
#
_entry.id   AF-A0A928ATD4-F1
#
_cell.length_a   1.000
_cell.length_b   1.000
_cell.length_c   1.000
_cell.angle_alpha   90.00
_cell.angle_beta   90.00
_cell.angle_gamma   90.00
#
_symmetry.space_group_name_H-M   'P 1'
#
loop_
_entity.id
_entity.type
_entity.pdbx_description
1 polymer ?
#
loop_
_entity_poly.entity_id
_entity_poly.type
_entity_poly.pdbx_seq_one_letter_code
_entity_poly.pdbx_strand_id
1 'polypeptide(L)'
;MSQQYYEIYSNFSPVFNTANVLMRERGYNEICDILADSQILVVNTDYDNWNGGTYVYTVYVNLPVTKYSTLTSDKIAEAEKQLGESLNEVSGESNSYFLAKITPILSRADIDWEVIGGESGKSMLKQSIETVRNIMISVATGGSRIQDENDRYQKLQNDIVTNCKKLNLTYNNTYVKLWDWYGKWKADFPTWQERRAYIHELFSPTFAYFEEVEASQNMDTLVELSEWERIDRTIIKIKKDSMSARNEEDFQGVGLLCRETIISLAQAVYNPTIHGQLDEAGVAISKTDAVRMISNYLSVKLAGTSHEEMRAYAKTANKLANMLTHKRTASKRDMMLVTSATISLINFIGILEDKY
;
A
#
# COMPACT_ATOMS: atom_id res chain seq x y z
N MET A 1 -23.22 -3.92 -22.30
CA MET A 1 -22.17 -3.98 -23.34
C MET A 1 -21.04 -4.79 -22.77
N SER A 2 -20.55 -5.79 -23.50
CA SER A 2 -19.35 -6.54 -23.11
C SER A 2 -18.15 -5.59 -23.17
N GLN A 3 -17.32 -5.60 -22.14
CA GLN A 3 -16.09 -4.81 -22.07
C GLN A 3 -15.14 -5.23 -23.20
N GLN A 4 -14.56 -4.26 -23.91
CA GLN A 4 -13.69 -4.52 -25.05
C GLN A 4 -12.31 -5.04 -24.58
N TYR A 5 -11.59 -5.79 -25.42
CA TYR A 5 -10.41 -6.58 -25.02
C TYR A 5 -9.38 -5.81 -24.18
N TYR A 6 -8.95 -4.62 -24.63
CA TYR A 6 -7.97 -3.78 -23.92
C TYR A 6 -8.56 -2.85 -22.86
N GLU A 7 -9.87 -2.81 -22.66
CA GLU A 7 -10.48 -2.16 -21.49
C GLU A 7 -10.33 -3.02 -20.22
N ILE A 8 -9.95 -4.29 -20.38
CA ILE A 8 -9.63 -5.21 -19.29
C ILE A 8 -8.16 -5.01 -18.90
N TYR A 9 -7.92 -4.59 -17.65
CA TYR A 9 -6.58 -4.23 -17.16
C TYR A 9 -5.51 -5.31 -17.40
N SER A 10 -5.83 -6.58 -17.17
CA SER A 10 -4.88 -7.70 -17.37
C SER A 10 -4.41 -7.86 -18.81
N ASN A 11 -5.21 -7.42 -19.78
CA ASN A 11 -4.88 -7.51 -21.21
C ASN A 11 -4.06 -6.30 -21.67
N PHE A 12 -4.29 -5.14 -21.07
CA PHE A 12 -3.59 -3.90 -21.44
C PHE A 12 -2.28 -3.67 -20.67
N SER A 13 -2.23 -4.04 -19.38
CA SER A 13 -1.06 -3.82 -18.51
C SER A 13 0.25 -4.36 -19.11
N PRO A 14 0.30 -5.57 -19.71
CA PRO A 14 1.51 -6.06 -20.39
C PRO A 14 1.96 -5.16 -21.54
N VAL A 15 1.02 -4.71 -22.40
CA VAL A 15 1.32 -3.83 -23.55
C VAL A 15 1.88 -2.49 -23.07
N PHE A 16 1.23 -1.89 -22.06
CA PHE A 16 1.67 -0.63 -21.47
C PHE A 16 3.05 -0.74 -20.82
N ASN A 17 3.30 -1.78 -20.03
CA ASN A 17 4.58 -2.00 -19.36
C ASN A 17 5.71 -2.21 -20.37
N THR A 18 5.47 -3.00 -21.42
CA THR A 18 6.46 -3.21 -22.48
C THR A 18 6.71 -1.92 -23.28
N ALA A 19 5.67 -1.13 -23.58
CA ALA A 19 5.84 0.19 -24.22
C ALA A 19 6.66 1.15 -23.36
N ASN A 20 6.42 1.20 -22.04
CA ASN A 20 7.19 2.02 -21.12
C ASN A 20 8.67 1.62 -21.06
N VAL A 21 8.96 0.31 -21.02
CA VAL A 21 10.36 -0.18 -21.05
C VAL A 21 11.02 0.19 -22.38
N LEU A 22 10.34 -0.03 -23.50
CA LEU A 22 10.84 0.33 -24.84
C LEU A 22 11.17 1.83 -24.92
N MET A 23 10.31 2.69 -24.40
CA MET A 23 10.54 4.13 -24.36
C MET A 23 11.73 4.51 -23.48
N ARG A 24 11.91 3.88 -22.31
CA ARG A 24 13.08 4.11 -21.44
C ARG A 24 14.38 3.73 -22.15
N GLU A 25 14.43 2.56 -22.79
CA GLU A 25 15.61 2.09 -23.56
C GLU A 25 15.95 3.01 -24.75
N ARG A 26 14.94 3.69 -25.31
CA ARG A 26 15.12 4.69 -26.38
C ARG A 26 15.48 6.09 -25.87
N GLY A 27 15.64 6.27 -24.57
CA GLY A 27 16.06 7.53 -23.95
C GLY A 27 14.93 8.50 -23.62
N TYR A 28 13.65 8.10 -23.73
CA TYR A 28 12.49 8.92 -23.39
C TYR A 28 12.21 8.95 -21.87
N ASN A 29 13.25 9.02 -21.05
CA ASN A 29 13.16 8.92 -19.58
C ASN A 29 12.22 9.98 -18.98
N GLU A 30 12.34 11.23 -19.43
CA GLU A 30 11.47 12.31 -18.94
C GLU A 30 9.98 12.05 -19.20
N ILE A 31 9.65 11.41 -20.33
CA ILE A 31 8.26 11.06 -20.66
C ILE A 31 7.83 9.90 -19.75
N CYS A 32 8.65 8.87 -19.60
CA CYS A 32 8.33 7.74 -18.71
C CYS A 32 8.19 8.16 -17.24
N ASP A 33 8.90 9.19 -16.80
CA ASP A 33 8.78 9.75 -15.45
C ASP A 33 7.47 10.52 -15.27
N ILE A 34 6.96 11.18 -16.31
CA ILE A 34 5.59 11.75 -16.31
C ILE A 34 4.55 10.63 -16.13
N LEU A 35 4.75 9.50 -16.79
CA LEU A 35 3.81 8.37 -16.76
C LEU A 35 3.81 7.61 -15.42
N ALA A 36 4.93 7.63 -14.68
CA ALA A 36 5.11 6.82 -13.46
C ALA A 36 4.08 7.11 -12.35
N ASP A 37 3.63 8.36 -12.24
CA ASP A 37 2.70 8.81 -11.21
C ASP A 37 1.27 9.00 -11.73
N SER A 38 0.97 8.44 -12.90
CA SER A 38 -0.31 8.62 -13.58
C SER A 38 -1.28 7.47 -13.29
N GLN A 39 -2.57 7.80 -13.28
CA GLN A 39 -3.62 6.77 -13.32
C GLN A 39 -4.01 6.50 -14.77
N ILE A 40 -3.81 5.26 -15.21
CA ILE A 40 -4.10 4.84 -16.59
C ILE A 40 -5.52 4.30 -16.72
N LEU A 41 -6.27 4.82 -17.69
CA LEU A 41 -7.58 4.32 -18.10
C LEU A 41 -7.59 4.10 -19.60
N VAL A 42 -8.04 2.93 -20.05
CA VAL A 42 -8.17 2.61 -21.47
C VAL A 42 -9.64 2.42 -21.82
N VAL A 43 -10.07 3.09 -22.87
CA VAL A 43 -11.46 3.04 -23.36
C VAL A 43 -11.44 2.79 -24.85
N ASN A 44 -12.29 1.88 -25.34
CA ASN A 44 -12.56 1.80 -26.77
C ASN A 44 -13.43 3.00 -27.17
N THR A 45 -12.86 3.92 -27.92
CA THR A 45 -13.51 5.19 -28.26
C THR A 45 -14.04 5.23 -29.67
N ASP A 46 -13.55 4.36 -30.54
CA ASP A 46 -14.02 4.27 -31.92
C ASP A 46 -13.85 2.85 -32.48
N TYR A 47 -14.51 2.60 -33.60
CA TYR A 47 -14.34 1.42 -34.41
C TYR A 47 -14.47 1.79 -35.88
N ASP A 48 -13.40 1.61 -36.65
CA ASP A 48 -13.47 1.75 -38.09
C ASP A 48 -13.84 0.41 -38.75
N ASN A 49 -14.43 0.49 -39.94
CA ASN A 49 -14.81 -0.67 -40.75
C ASN A 49 -13.75 -0.98 -41.84
N TRP A 50 -12.52 -0.51 -41.68
CA TRP A 50 -11.46 -0.68 -42.69
C TRP A 50 -10.62 -1.92 -42.36
N ASN A 51 -10.08 -2.62 -43.37
CA ASN A 51 -9.17 -3.77 -43.20
C ASN A 51 -9.62 -4.88 -42.22
N GLY A 52 -10.91 -5.23 -42.19
CA GLY A 52 -11.44 -6.23 -41.24
C GLY A 52 -11.86 -5.62 -39.89
N GLY A 53 -11.78 -4.30 -39.77
CA GLY A 53 -12.29 -3.46 -38.71
C GLY A 53 -11.30 -3.24 -37.59
N THR A 54 -10.89 -1.98 -37.38
CA THR A 54 -9.91 -1.61 -36.36
C THR A 54 -10.60 -0.91 -35.18
N TYR A 55 -10.39 -1.44 -33.98
CA TYR A 55 -10.82 -0.82 -32.73
C TYR A 55 -9.84 0.27 -32.31
N VAL A 56 -10.32 1.49 -32.11
CA VAL A 56 -9.51 2.58 -31.60
C VAL A 56 -9.65 2.65 -30.09
N TYR A 57 -8.54 2.55 -29.38
CA TYR A 57 -8.45 2.68 -27.93
C TYR A 57 -7.77 4.01 -27.58
N THR A 58 -8.41 4.79 -26.71
CA THR A 58 -7.76 5.96 -26.10
C THR A 58 -7.27 5.60 -24.70
N VAL A 59 -5.96 5.74 -24.50
CA VAL A 59 -5.26 5.58 -23.24
C VAL A 59 -5.18 6.94 -22.57
N TYR A 60 -6.02 7.15 -21.58
CA TYR A 60 -6.01 8.33 -20.73
C TYR A 60 -4.96 8.18 -19.63
N VAL A 61 -3.95 9.03 -19.69
CA VAL A 61 -2.91 9.20 -18.68
C VAL A 61 -3.33 10.34 -17.77
N ASN A 62 -3.96 9.99 -16.64
CA ASN A 62 -4.49 10.98 -15.72
C ASN A 62 -3.41 11.43 -14.74
N LEU A 63 -3.01 12.69 -14.82
CA LEU A 63 -2.00 13.29 -13.95
C LEU A 63 -2.63 14.20 -12.89
N PRO A 64 -2.09 14.21 -11.65
CA PRO A 64 -2.37 15.26 -10.68
C PRO A 64 -2.28 16.65 -11.31
N VAL A 65 -3.21 17.54 -10.99
CA VAL A 65 -3.25 18.93 -11.52
C VAL A 65 -1.93 19.65 -11.28
N THR A 66 -1.33 19.46 -10.11
CA THR A 66 -0.01 19.99 -9.74
C THR A 66 1.07 19.59 -10.74
N LYS A 67 1.14 18.31 -11.13
CA LYS A 67 2.11 17.82 -12.13
C LYS A 67 1.73 18.22 -13.54
N TYR A 68 0.46 18.14 -13.90
CA TYR A 68 -0.01 18.55 -15.23
C TYR A 68 0.33 20.03 -15.50
N SER A 69 0.18 20.90 -14.48
CA SER A 69 0.43 22.34 -14.61
C SER A 69 1.89 22.72 -14.86
N THR A 70 2.84 21.81 -14.59
CA THR A 70 4.27 22.05 -14.89
C THR A 70 4.63 21.71 -16.33
N LEU A 71 3.74 21.05 -17.08
CA LEU A 71 3.99 20.61 -18.45
C LEU A 71 3.51 21.66 -19.46
N THR A 72 4.31 21.86 -20.52
CA THR A 72 3.89 22.68 -21.67
C THR A 72 3.03 21.86 -22.63
N SER A 73 2.21 22.53 -23.44
CA SER A 73 1.41 21.88 -24.49
C SER A 73 2.27 21.06 -25.46
N ASP A 74 3.47 21.56 -25.79
CA ASP A 74 4.42 20.84 -26.66
C ASP A 74 4.93 19.55 -26.00
N LYS A 75 5.22 19.59 -24.69
CA LYS A 75 5.68 18.40 -23.95
C LYS A 75 4.56 17.37 -23.81
N ILE A 76 3.32 17.82 -23.63
CA ILE A 76 2.14 16.96 -23.60
C ILE A 76 1.97 16.27 -24.96
N ALA A 77 1.97 17.04 -26.05
CA ALA A 77 1.80 16.48 -27.40
C ALA A 77 2.91 15.49 -27.76
N GLU A 78 4.16 15.78 -27.38
CA GLU A 78 5.27 14.85 -27.58
C GLU A 78 5.08 13.56 -26.77
N ALA A 79 4.70 13.66 -25.49
CA ALA A 79 4.46 12.50 -24.64
C ALA A 79 3.29 11.63 -25.14
N GLU A 80 2.17 12.24 -25.56
CA GLU A 80 1.03 11.56 -26.15
C GLU A 80 1.43 10.82 -27.43
N LYS A 81 2.20 11.48 -28.31
CA LYS A 81 2.67 10.89 -29.55
C LYS A 81 3.59 9.70 -29.28
N GLN A 82 4.63 9.87 -28.47
CA GLN A 82 5.61 8.81 -28.19
C GLN A 82 4.98 7.60 -27.50
N LEU A 83 4.06 7.83 -26.57
CA LEU A 83 3.33 6.75 -25.90
C LEU A 83 2.42 6.02 -26.90
N GLY A 84 1.65 6.75 -27.71
CA GLY A 84 0.78 6.16 -28.73
C GLY A 84 1.56 5.32 -29.73
N GLU A 85 2.67 5.83 -30.28
CA GLU A 85 3.54 5.11 -31.22
C GLU A 85 4.11 3.84 -30.58
N SER A 86 4.61 3.93 -29.35
CA SER A 86 5.18 2.78 -28.63
C SER A 86 4.13 1.72 -28.29
N LEU A 87 2.91 2.11 -27.92
CA LEU A 87 1.81 1.18 -27.68
C LEU A 87 1.41 0.43 -28.96
N ASN A 88 1.31 1.14 -30.08
CA ASN A 88 0.98 0.53 -31.37
C ASN A 88 2.07 -0.45 -31.81
N GLU A 89 3.35 -0.08 -31.67
CA GLU A 89 4.49 -0.95 -32.01
C GLU A 89 4.46 -2.25 -31.19
N VAL A 90 4.23 -2.15 -29.89
CA VAL A 90 4.21 -3.31 -28.97
C VAL A 90 2.97 -4.18 -29.16
N SER A 91 1.83 -3.57 -29.49
CA SER A 91 0.57 -4.30 -29.67
C SER A 91 0.53 -5.19 -30.93
N GLY A 92 1.44 -4.96 -31.90
CA GLY A 92 1.54 -5.74 -33.14
C GLY A 92 0.39 -5.51 -34.13
N GLU A 93 0.24 -6.42 -35.11
CA GLU A 93 -0.84 -6.42 -36.14
C GLU A 93 -2.21 -6.87 -35.59
N SER A 94 -2.54 -6.46 -34.36
CA SER A 94 -3.91 -6.61 -33.86
C SER A 94 -4.83 -5.62 -34.59
N ASN A 95 -6.12 -5.93 -34.73
CA ASN A 95 -7.14 -4.99 -35.22
C ASN A 95 -7.41 -3.87 -34.19
N SER A 96 -6.37 -3.31 -33.59
CA SER A 96 -6.43 -2.30 -32.53
C SER A 96 -5.44 -1.19 -32.82
N TYR A 97 -5.85 0.03 -32.54
CA TYR A 97 -5.03 1.23 -32.67
C TYR A 97 -5.12 2.07 -31.41
N PHE A 98 -3.98 2.46 -30.86
CA PHE A 98 -3.88 3.21 -29.63
C PHE A 98 -3.61 4.70 -29.88
N LEU A 99 -4.42 5.53 -29.23
CA LEU A 99 -4.17 6.95 -29.02
C LEU A 99 -3.85 7.16 -27.55
N ALA A 100 -2.90 8.04 -27.22
CA ALA A 100 -2.70 8.47 -25.84
C ALA A 100 -3.23 9.89 -25.64
N LYS A 101 -3.78 10.15 -24.46
CA LYS A 101 -4.17 11.49 -24.02
C LYS A 101 -3.73 11.72 -22.58
N ILE A 102 -2.99 12.80 -22.34
CA ILE A 102 -2.64 13.22 -21.00
C ILE A 102 -3.71 14.19 -20.52
N THR A 103 -4.35 13.85 -19.41
CA THR A 103 -5.46 14.62 -18.86
C THR A 103 -5.19 14.98 -17.39
N PRO A 104 -5.53 16.20 -16.96
CA PRO A 104 -5.47 16.53 -15.55
C PRO A 104 -6.59 15.80 -14.80
N ILE A 105 -6.28 15.26 -13.63
CA ILE A 105 -7.24 14.73 -12.67
C ILE A 105 -6.98 15.38 -11.32
N LEU A 106 -8.06 15.72 -10.60
CA LEU A 106 -7.94 16.11 -9.21
C LEU A 106 -7.55 14.87 -8.39
N SER A 107 -6.30 14.82 -7.96
CA SER A 107 -5.75 13.73 -7.17
C SER A 107 -5.64 14.12 -5.70
N ARG A 108 -5.35 13.14 -4.84
CA ARG A 108 -5.03 13.37 -3.42
C ARG A 108 -3.84 14.32 -3.24
N ALA A 109 -2.89 14.31 -4.17
CA ALA A 109 -1.71 15.17 -4.15
C ALA A 109 -2.04 16.65 -4.43
N ASP A 110 -3.21 16.92 -5.01
CA ASP A 110 -3.67 18.28 -5.32
C ASP A 110 -4.50 18.90 -4.19
N ILE A 111 -4.70 18.18 -3.07
CA ILE A 111 -5.39 18.71 -1.90
C ILE A 111 -4.46 19.72 -1.21
N ASP A 112 -4.85 20.99 -1.23
CA ASP A 112 -4.12 22.06 -0.56
C ASP A 112 -4.40 22.05 0.95
N TRP A 113 -3.61 21.28 1.68
CA TRP A 113 -3.72 21.18 3.14
C TRP A 113 -3.38 22.49 3.87
N GLU A 114 -2.67 23.43 3.24
CA GLU A 114 -2.33 24.73 3.85
C GLU A 114 -3.58 25.54 4.19
N VAL A 115 -4.68 25.34 3.44
CA VAL A 115 -6.00 25.95 3.70
C VAL A 115 -6.53 25.66 5.11
N ILE A 116 -6.09 24.55 5.72
CA ILE A 116 -6.49 24.16 7.07
C ILE A 116 -5.32 24.07 8.06
N GLY A 117 -4.16 24.67 7.74
CA GLY A 117 -2.98 24.68 8.61
C GLY A 117 -1.96 23.57 8.30
N GLY A 118 -1.86 23.16 7.03
CA GLY A 118 -0.86 22.24 6.52
C GLY A 118 -0.99 20.83 7.10
N GLU A 119 0.14 20.14 7.28
CA GLU A 119 0.18 18.76 7.77
C GLU A 119 -0.43 18.60 9.17
N SER A 120 -0.32 19.65 10.01
CA SER A 120 -0.95 19.68 11.33
C SER A 120 -2.48 19.71 11.21
N GLY A 121 -3.01 20.56 10.32
CA GLY A 121 -4.43 20.62 9.98
C GLY A 121 -4.97 19.31 9.43
N LYS A 122 -4.26 18.71 8.46
CA LYS A 122 -4.58 17.39 7.91
C LYS A 122 -4.67 16.31 8.99
N SER A 123 -3.69 16.26 9.89
CA SER A 123 -3.66 15.31 11.00
C SER A 123 -4.84 15.50 11.98
N MET A 124 -5.15 16.76 12.33
CA MET A 124 -6.27 17.08 13.20
C MET A 124 -7.63 16.74 12.56
N LEU A 125 -7.78 17.00 11.25
CA LEU A 125 -8.99 16.65 10.52
C LEU A 125 -9.19 15.13 10.48
N LYS A 126 -8.14 14.36 10.16
CA LYS A 126 -8.18 12.88 10.19
C LYS A 126 -8.60 12.36 11.56
N GLN A 127 -7.97 12.85 12.63
CA GLN A 127 -8.30 12.46 14.00
C GLN A 127 -9.75 12.80 14.38
N SER A 128 -10.25 13.96 13.94
CA SER A 128 -11.63 14.37 14.18
C SER A 128 -12.62 13.42 13.50
N ILE A 129 -12.35 13.04 12.24
CA ILE A 129 -13.15 12.07 11.48
C ILE A 129 -13.13 10.70 12.16
N GLU A 130 -11.96 10.22 12.59
CA GLU A 130 -11.84 8.96 13.36
C GLU A 130 -12.63 9.00 14.66
N THR A 131 -12.58 10.12 15.38
CA THR A 131 -13.31 10.31 16.63
C THR A 131 -14.83 10.26 16.40
N VAL A 132 -15.33 10.98 15.39
CA VAL A 132 -16.74 10.97 14.99
C VAL A 132 -17.19 9.56 14.60
N ARG A 133 -16.42 8.85 13.77
CA ARG A 133 -16.68 7.44 13.41
C ARG A 133 -16.79 6.57 14.66
N ASN A 134 -15.85 6.69 15.60
CA ASN A 134 -15.81 5.88 16.82
C ASN A 134 -16.98 6.19 17.76
N ILE A 135 -17.38 7.47 17.88
CA ILE A 135 -18.59 7.85 18.63
C ILE A 135 -19.82 7.18 18.01
N MET A 136 -19.98 7.28 16.68
CA MET A 136 -21.12 6.68 15.97
C MET A 136 -21.20 5.16 16.16
N ILE A 137 -20.05 4.46 16.14
CA ILE A 137 -20.00 3.02 16.44
C ILE A 137 -20.38 2.77 17.89
N SER A 138 -19.74 3.46 18.84
CA SER A 138 -19.92 3.26 20.28
C SER A 138 -21.40 3.35 20.67
N VAL A 139 -22.09 4.44 20.29
CA VAL A 139 -23.50 4.64 20.63
C VAL A 139 -24.45 3.66 19.94
N ALA A 140 -24.07 3.17 18.75
CA ALA A 140 -24.85 2.22 17.98
C ALA A 140 -24.63 0.76 18.44
N THR A 141 -23.56 0.46 19.19
CA THR A 141 -23.25 -0.91 19.65
C THR A 141 -23.25 -1.06 21.16
N GLY A 142 -24.00 -0.21 21.88
CA GLY A 142 -24.21 -0.32 23.33
C GLY A 142 -23.04 0.16 24.20
N GLY A 143 -22.15 0.98 23.66
CA GLY A 143 -21.07 1.65 24.40
C GLY A 143 -21.56 2.92 25.11
N SER A 144 -21.11 4.08 24.64
CA SER A 144 -21.48 5.40 25.20
C SER A 144 -22.98 5.70 25.03
N ARG A 145 -23.54 6.50 25.93
CA ARG A 145 -24.92 7.00 25.78
C ARG A 145 -24.94 8.19 24.83
N ILE A 146 -25.97 8.25 23.96
CA ILE A 146 -26.14 9.34 22.98
C ILE A 146 -26.11 10.71 23.66
N GLN A 147 -26.86 10.88 24.75
CA GLN A 147 -26.98 12.16 25.46
C GLN A 147 -25.65 12.71 25.98
N ASP A 148 -24.68 11.84 26.29
CA ASP A 148 -23.39 12.23 26.86
C ASP A 148 -22.39 12.64 25.75
N GLU A 149 -22.57 12.13 24.54
CA GLU A 149 -21.65 12.35 23.40
C GLU A 149 -22.21 13.32 22.34
N ASN A 150 -23.54 13.56 22.31
CA ASN A 150 -24.20 14.27 21.21
C ASN A 150 -23.68 15.71 21.00
N ASP A 151 -23.35 16.41 22.08
CA ASP A 151 -22.81 17.78 21.98
C ASP A 151 -21.38 17.79 21.45
N ARG A 152 -20.55 16.85 21.90
CA ARG A 152 -19.18 16.67 21.41
C ARG A 152 -19.18 16.26 19.94
N TYR A 153 -20.04 15.32 19.57
CA TYR A 153 -20.24 14.87 18.20
C TYR A 153 -20.61 16.04 17.28
N GLN A 154 -21.61 16.85 17.65
CA GLN A 154 -22.07 17.98 16.82
C GLN A 154 -20.96 19.01 16.57
N LYS A 155 -20.16 19.33 17.59
CA LYS A 155 -19.02 20.25 17.43
C LYS A 155 -18.01 19.71 16.42
N LEU A 156 -17.56 18.46 16.61
CA LEU A 156 -16.63 17.80 15.69
C LEU A 156 -17.20 17.69 14.27
N GLN A 157 -18.48 17.33 14.15
CA GLN A 157 -19.17 17.19 12.87
C GLN A 157 -19.18 18.50 12.08
N ASN A 158 -19.49 19.62 12.74
CA ASN A 158 -19.50 20.94 12.10
C ASN A 158 -18.10 21.37 11.63
N ASP A 159 -17.07 21.12 12.45
CA ASP A 159 -15.69 21.43 12.10
C ASP A 159 -15.20 20.59 10.92
N ILE A 160 -15.52 19.28 10.91
CA ILE A 160 -15.19 18.37 9.80
C ILE A 160 -15.88 18.81 8.51
N VAL A 161 -17.20 19.05 8.53
CA VAL A 161 -17.95 19.50 7.34
C VAL A 161 -17.35 20.79 6.79
N THR A 162 -16.98 21.73 7.67
CA THR A 162 -16.37 22.99 7.26
C THR A 162 -15.01 22.78 6.59
N ASN A 163 -14.14 21.97 7.19
CA ASN A 163 -12.80 21.72 6.65
C ASN A 163 -12.84 20.87 5.36
N CYS A 164 -13.67 19.83 5.30
CA CYS A 164 -13.89 19.05 4.08
C CYS A 164 -14.41 19.94 2.94
N LYS A 165 -15.33 20.88 3.22
CA LYS A 165 -15.81 21.84 2.22
C LYS A 165 -14.71 22.77 1.72
N LYS A 166 -13.86 23.31 2.61
CA LYS A 166 -12.71 24.16 2.22
C LYS A 166 -11.74 23.44 1.29
N LEU A 167 -11.55 22.15 1.51
CA LEU A 167 -10.64 21.28 0.77
C LEU A 167 -11.30 20.59 -0.44
N ASN A 168 -12.59 20.85 -0.71
CA ASN A 168 -13.39 20.13 -1.72
C ASN A 168 -13.38 18.60 -1.56
N LEU A 169 -13.28 18.09 -0.33
CA LEU A 169 -13.33 16.66 -0.04
C LEU A 169 -14.77 16.17 0.04
N THR A 170 -15.00 14.97 -0.49
CA THR A 170 -16.27 14.27 -0.32
C THR A 170 -16.40 13.78 1.12
N TYR A 171 -17.47 14.19 1.80
CA TYR A 171 -17.82 13.76 3.15
C TYR A 171 -19.27 13.30 3.22
N ASN A 172 -19.49 12.00 3.36
CA ASN A 172 -20.81 11.39 3.19
C ASN A 172 -21.66 11.35 4.47
N ASN A 173 -21.07 11.62 5.64
CA ASN A 173 -21.83 11.61 6.88
C ASN A 173 -22.72 12.86 6.97
N THR A 174 -24.03 12.67 6.73
CA THR A 174 -25.04 13.72 6.77
C THR A 174 -25.74 13.84 8.13
N TYR A 175 -25.43 13.01 9.12
CA TYR A 175 -26.09 13.03 10.42
C TYR A 175 -25.55 14.19 11.26
N VAL A 176 -26.32 15.28 11.37
CA VAL A 176 -25.91 16.48 12.13
C VAL A 176 -25.83 16.19 13.62
N LYS A 177 -26.72 15.34 14.14
CA LYS A 177 -26.76 14.89 15.54
C LYS A 177 -26.89 13.37 15.63
N LEU A 178 -26.45 12.81 16.75
CA LEU A 178 -26.48 11.35 16.98
C LEU A 178 -27.90 10.78 17.04
N TRP A 179 -28.91 11.60 17.35
CA TRP A 179 -30.31 11.19 17.31
C TRP A 179 -30.81 10.90 15.89
N ASP A 180 -30.26 11.56 14.86
CA ASP A 180 -30.60 11.26 13.46
C ASP A 180 -29.99 9.93 13.03
N TRP A 181 -28.74 9.69 13.44
CA TRP A 181 -28.08 8.41 13.29
C TRP A 181 -28.89 7.32 14.01
N TYR A 182 -29.38 7.57 15.24
CA TYR A 182 -30.24 6.64 16.00
C TYR A 182 -31.50 6.24 15.23
N GLY A 183 -32.16 7.21 14.62
CA GLY A 183 -33.32 6.97 13.76
C GLY A 183 -32.99 6.00 12.63
N LYS A 184 -31.88 6.24 11.91
CA LYS A 184 -31.43 5.37 10.82
C LYS A 184 -31.13 3.95 11.29
N TRP A 185 -30.24 3.79 12.26
CA TRP A 185 -29.76 2.46 12.62
C TRP A 185 -30.82 1.59 13.28
N LYS A 186 -31.76 2.22 14.00
CA LYS A 186 -32.88 1.51 14.61
C LYS A 186 -33.85 0.96 13.57
N ALA A 187 -34.04 1.67 12.46
CA ALA A 187 -34.92 1.25 11.38
C ALA A 187 -34.28 0.18 10.50
N ASP A 188 -33.02 0.38 10.09
CA ASP A 188 -32.46 -0.35 8.96
C ASP A 188 -31.39 -1.39 9.36
N PHE A 189 -30.80 -1.28 10.55
CA PHE A 189 -29.62 -2.07 10.95
C PHE A 189 -29.86 -2.80 12.29
N PRO A 190 -30.59 -3.93 12.29
CA PRO A 190 -30.93 -4.66 13.51
C PRO A 190 -29.70 -5.20 14.24
N THR A 191 -28.66 -5.61 13.52
CA THR A 191 -27.44 -6.19 14.12
C THR A 191 -26.33 -5.17 14.31
N TRP A 192 -25.45 -5.40 15.29
CA TRP A 192 -24.26 -4.56 15.47
C TRP A 192 -23.27 -4.66 14.31
N GLN A 193 -23.27 -5.78 13.59
CA GLN A 193 -22.41 -5.98 12.43
C GLN A 193 -22.83 -5.05 11.28
N GLU A 194 -24.12 -5.00 10.95
CA GLU A 194 -24.66 -4.10 9.91
C GLU A 194 -24.37 -2.63 10.22
N ARG A 195 -24.52 -2.23 11.49
CA ARG A 195 -24.20 -0.85 11.93
C ARG A 195 -22.74 -0.49 11.69
N ARG A 196 -21.81 -1.40 12.00
CA ARG A 196 -20.38 -1.21 11.77
C ARG A 196 -20.04 -1.20 10.29
N ALA A 197 -20.64 -2.08 9.49
CA ALA A 197 -20.45 -2.14 8.05
C ALA A 197 -20.90 -0.83 7.38
N TYR A 198 -22.11 -0.36 7.70
CA TYR A 198 -22.62 0.92 7.19
C TYR A 198 -21.70 2.09 7.56
N ILE A 199 -21.26 2.17 8.83
CA ILE A 199 -20.32 3.23 9.23
C ILE A 199 -19.00 3.11 8.47
N HIS A 200 -18.47 1.90 8.28
CA HIS A 200 -17.25 1.72 7.50
C HIS A 200 -17.39 2.27 6.08
N GLU A 201 -18.47 1.89 5.38
CA GLU A 201 -18.78 2.37 4.03
C GLU A 201 -18.99 3.89 3.99
N LEU A 202 -19.65 4.45 5.01
CA LEU A 202 -19.92 5.89 5.11
C LEU A 202 -18.63 6.73 5.14
N PHE A 203 -17.60 6.26 5.84
CA PHE A 203 -16.36 7.01 6.04
C PHE A 203 -15.22 6.60 5.10
N SER A 204 -15.29 5.43 4.47
CA SER A 204 -14.22 4.91 3.60
C SER A 204 -13.81 5.90 2.48
N PRO A 205 -14.74 6.52 1.72
CA PRO A 205 -14.38 7.48 0.68
C PRO A 205 -13.64 8.71 1.21
N THR A 206 -13.96 9.16 2.43
CA THR A 206 -13.28 10.30 3.04
C THR A 206 -11.90 9.91 3.55
N PHE A 207 -11.74 8.73 4.14
CA PHE A 207 -10.44 8.24 4.61
C PHE A 207 -9.45 8.01 3.48
N ALA A 208 -9.94 7.65 2.29
CA ALA A 208 -9.13 7.54 1.09
C ALA A 208 -8.28 8.80 0.86
N TYR A 209 -8.79 10.01 1.10
CA TYR A 209 -7.98 11.24 0.93
C TYR A 209 -6.79 11.37 1.89
N PHE A 210 -6.79 10.63 3.01
CA PHE A 210 -5.73 10.65 4.04
C PHE A 210 -4.82 9.42 4.00
N GLU A 211 -5.13 8.47 3.14
CA GLU A 211 -4.19 7.44 2.74
C GLU A 211 -3.13 8.11 1.88
N GLU A 212 -1.90 8.11 2.37
CA GLU A 212 -0.77 8.54 1.58
C GLU A 212 -0.79 7.75 0.27
N VAL A 213 -0.55 8.42 -0.87
CA VAL A 213 0.06 7.69 -1.97
C VAL A 213 1.34 7.16 -1.35
N GLU A 214 1.44 5.85 -1.20
CA GLU A 214 2.72 5.20 -0.94
C GLU A 214 3.59 5.52 -2.16
N ALA A 215 4.11 6.75 -2.21
CA ALA A 215 5.26 7.10 -3.00
C ALA A 215 6.37 6.30 -2.34
N SER A 216 6.54 5.08 -2.86
CA SER A 216 7.56 4.08 -2.59
C SER A 216 8.71 4.60 -1.73
N GLN A 217 8.48 4.69 -0.43
CA GLN A 217 9.52 4.90 0.58
C GLN A 217 9.60 3.60 1.37
N ASN A 218 10.08 2.59 0.65
CA ASN A 218 10.87 1.45 1.10
C ASN A 218 10.46 0.81 2.42
N MET A 219 9.63 -0.23 2.31
CA MET A 219 9.83 -1.54 2.95
C MET A 219 8.75 -2.50 2.44
N ASP A 220 8.76 -2.77 1.13
CA ASP A 220 7.73 -3.60 0.52
C ASP A 220 7.96 -5.07 0.81
N THR A 221 6.87 -5.73 1.18
CA THR A 221 6.78 -7.18 1.22
C THR A 221 6.46 -7.63 -0.20
N LEU A 222 7.42 -8.29 -0.85
CA LEU A 222 7.30 -8.77 -2.24
C LEU A 222 6.58 -10.13 -2.33
N VAL A 223 6.05 -10.62 -1.21
CA VAL A 223 5.55 -11.98 -1.05
C VAL A 223 4.17 -11.98 -0.39
N GLU A 224 3.33 -12.94 -0.76
CA GLU A 224 2.01 -13.17 -0.18
C GLU A 224 2.12 -13.77 1.23
N LEU A 225 1.65 -13.02 2.23
CA LEU A 225 1.75 -13.39 3.65
C LEU A 225 0.45 -13.96 4.22
N SER A 226 -0.56 -14.25 3.39
CA SER A 226 -1.89 -14.69 3.82
C SER A 226 -1.86 -15.96 4.70
N GLU A 227 -0.99 -16.92 4.38
CA GLU A 227 -0.76 -18.13 5.18
C GLU A 227 0.17 -17.91 6.39
N TRP A 228 0.77 -16.73 6.49
CA TRP A 228 1.65 -16.30 7.58
C TRP A 228 1.02 -15.13 8.36
N GLU A 229 -0.25 -15.27 8.76
CA GLU A 229 -1.08 -14.23 9.40
C GLU A 229 -0.38 -13.52 10.60
N ARG A 230 0.39 -14.26 11.40
CA ARG A 230 1.15 -13.66 12.52
C ARG A 230 2.29 -12.76 12.03
N ILE A 231 2.97 -13.15 10.96
CA ILE A 231 4.05 -12.38 10.34
C ILE A 231 3.45 -11.12 9.70
N ASP A 232 2.39 -11.27 8.92
CA ASP A 232 1.68 -10.18 8.26
C ASP A 232 1.25 -9.07 9.24
N ARG A 233 0.50 -9.43 10.29
CA ARG A 233 0.09 -8.48 11.34
C ARG A 233 1.25 -7.80 12.03
N THR A 234 2.36 -8.51 12.24
CA THR A 234 3.52 -7.95 12.93
C THR A 234 4.29 -7.01 12.01
N ILE A 235 4.38 -7.27 10.71
CA ILE A 235 4.97 -6.34 9.73
C ILE A 235 4.16 -5.05 9.64
N ILE A 236 2.83 -5.13 9.55
CA ILE A 236 1.95 -3.95 9.54
C ILE A 236 2.22 -3.09 10.77
N LYS A 237 2.32 -3.73 11.94
CA LYS A 237 2.65 -3.05 13.20
C LYS A 237 4.06 -2.46 13.19
N ILE A 238 5.05 -3.18 12.72
CA ILE A 238 6.44 -2.71 12.59
C ILE A 238 6.50 -1.45 11.71
N LYS A 239 5.87 -1.47 10.53
CA LYS A 239 5.82 -0.33 9.62
C LYS A 239 5.21 0.88 10.32
N LYS A 240 4.02 0.70 10.91
CA LYS A 240 3.32 1.75 11.66
C LYS A 240 4.18 2.33 12.79
N ASP A 241 4.70 1.47 13.67
CA ASP A 241 5.41 1.89 14.87
C ASP A 241 6.74 2.57 14.50
N SER A 242 7.44 2.08 13.47
CA SER A 242 8.68 2.68 12.96
C SER A 242 8.51 4.11 12.43
N MET A 243 7.35 4.44 11.86
CA MET A 243 7.05 5.80 11.39
C MET A 243 6.80 6.77 12.56
N SER A 244 6.20 6.27 13.64
CA SER A 244 5.84 7.09 14.81
C SER A 244 6.89 7.14 15.92
N ALA A 245 7.93 6.29 15.88
CA ALA A 245 8.94 6.17 16.93
C ALA A 245 9.80 7.44 17.09
N ARG A 246 9.99 7.90 18.34
CA ARG A 246 10.69 9.18 18.64
C ARG A 246 11.87 9.04 19.59
N ASN A 247 11.90 8.03 20.44
CA ASN A 247 12.92 7.84 21.47
C ASN A 247 13.49 6.41 21.48
N GLU A 248 14.50 6.21 22.32
CA GLU A 248 15.22 4.95 22.47
C GLU A 248 14.31 3.79 22.84
N GLU A 249 13.30 4.01 23.70
CA GLU A 249 12.32 3.00 24.09
C GLU A 249 11.44 2.58 22.90
N ASP A 250 10.98 3.53 22.09
CA ASP A 250 10.21 3.25 20.88
C ASP A 250 11.05 2.43 19.88
N PHE A 251 12.32 2.82 19.67
CA PHE A 251 13.24 2.12 18.77
C PHE A 251 13.50 0.68 19.23
N GLN A 252 13.66 0.47 20.54
CA GLN A 252 13.78 -0.87 21.12
C GLN A 252 12.49 -1.68 20.97
N GLY A 253 11.32 -1.03 21.12
CA GLY A 253 10.01 -1.65 20.89
C GLY A 253 9.86 -2.18 19.47
N VAL A 254 10.23 -1.38 18.46
CA VAL A 254 10.25 -1.82 17.05
C VAL A 254 11.25 -2.96 16.83
N GLY A 255 12.44 -2.90 17.44
CA GLY A 255 13.43 -3.97 17.39
C GLY A 255 12.92 -5.29 17.99
N LEU A 256 12.16 -5.23 19.09
CA LEU A 256 11.52 -6.40 19.69
C LEU A 256 10.50 -7.03 18.73
N LEU A 257 9.67 -6.23 18.07
CA LEU A 257 8.72 -6.71 17.07
C LEU A 257 9.43 -7.40 15.90
N CYS A 258 10.55 -6.84 15.43
CA CYS A 258 11.37 -7.44 14.37
C CYS A 258 11.86 -8.84 14.77
N ARG A 259 12.41 -8.99 15.98
CA ARG A 259 12.87 -10.28 16.51
C ARG A 259 11.73 -11.30 16.60
N GLU A 260 10.58 -10.92 17.14
CA GLU A 260 9.42 -11.82 17.26
C GLU A 260 8.86 -12.25 15.89
N THR A 261 8.95 -11.35 14.90
CA THR A 261 8.57 -11.65 13.51
C THR A 261 9.50 -12.70 12.92
N ILE A 262 10.82 -12.57 13.13
CA ILE A 262 11.80 -13.54 12.62
C ILE A 262 11.69 -14.89 13.33
N ILE A 263 11.37 -14.91 14.62
CA ILE A 263 11.06 -16.17 15.32
C ILE A 263 9.84 -16.83 14.69
N SER A 264 8.79 -16.06 14.40
CA SER A 264 7.59 -16.59 13.75
C SER A 264 7.88 -17.12 12.34
N LEU A 265 8.69 -16.41 11.56
CA LEU A 265 9.17 -16.85 10.25
C LEU A 265 9.96 -18.16 10.35
N ALA A 266 10.93 -18.21 11.27
CA ALA A 266 11.74 -19.41 11.49
C ALA A 266 10.87 -20.61 11.86
N GLN A 267 9.89 -20.43 12.75
CA GLN A 267 8.94 -21.49 13.13
C GLN A 267 8.05 -21.95 11.98
N ALA A 268 7.70 -21.05 11.06
CA ALA A 268 6.87 -21.37 9.90
C ALA A 268 7.60 -22.26 8.88
N VAL A 269 8.89 -22.02 8.66
CA VAL A 269 9.66 -22.73 7.61
C VAL A 269 10.52 -23.88 8.14
N TYR A 270 10.87 -23.90 9.42
CA TYR A 270 11.75 -24.93 9.97
C TYR A 270 10.99 -26.19 10.42
N ASN A 271 11.34 -27.32 9.80
CA ASN A 271 10.90 -28.66 10.21
C ASN A 271 12.11 -29.49 10.75
N PRO A 272 12.15 -29.85 12.05
CA PRO A 272 13.28 -30.59 12.64
C PRO A 272 13.53 -31.97 12.03
N THR A 273 12.52 -32.60 11.44
CA THR A 273 12.65 -33.92 10.78
C THR A 273 13.35 -33.79 9.43
N ILE A 274 13.17 -32.65 8.75
CA ILE A 274 13.75 -32.38 7.43
C ILE A 274 15.10 -31.68 7.57
N HIS A 275 15.19 -30.69 8.46
CA HIS A 275 16.35 -29.80 8.60
C HIS A 275 17.31 -30.21 9.73
N GLY A 276 17.01 -31.29 10.47
CA GLY A 276 17.84 -31.81 11.55
C GLY A 276 17.65 -31.04 12.88
N GLN A 277 17.80 -31.75 14.00
CA GLN A 277 17.55 -31.22 15.36
C GLN A 277 18.78 -30.54 16.00
N LEU A 278 19.95 -30.72 15.39
CA LEU A 278 21.23 -30.18 15.86
C LEU A 278 21.79 -29.20 14.82
N ASP A 279 22.54 -28.20 15.28
CA ASP A 279 23.33 -27.36 14.39
C ASP A 279 24.63 -28.05 13.94
N GLU A 280 25.42 -27.38 13.10
CA GLU A 280 26.70 -27.89 12.57
C GLU A 280 27.72 -28.23 13.67
N ALA A 281 27.59 -27.64 14.87
CA ALA A 281 28.45 -27.89 16.02
C ALA A 281 27.87 -28.94 17.00
N GLY A 282 26.72 -29.55 16.67
CA GLY A 282 26.04 -30.55 17.50
C GLY A 282 25.17 -29.97 18.63
N VAL A 283 24.85 -28.68 18.60
CA VAL A 283 24.01 -28.02 19.61
C VAL A 283 22.54 -28.19 19.28
N ALA A 284 21.72 -28.57 20.27
CA ALA A 284 20.28 -28.75 20.10
C ALA A 284 19.56 -27.41 19.81
N ILE A 285 18.69 -27.45 18.79
CA ILE A 285 17.93 -26.27 18.34
C ILE A 285 16.67 -26.11 19.17
N SER A 286 16.57 -25.01 19.93
CA SER A 286 15.38 -24.70 20.74
C SER A 286 14.24 -24.14 19.89
N LYS A 287 12.99 -24.21 20.39
CA LYS A 287 11.77 -23.75 19.69
C LYS A 287 11.73 -22.25 19.36
N THR A 288 12.60 -21.45 19.95
CA THR A 288 12.67 -20.00 19.75
C THR A 288 14.04 -19.55 19.20
N ASP A 289 14.89 -20.50 18.81
CA ASP A 289 16.22 -20.22 18.27
C ASP A 289 16.17 -19.97 16.76
N ALA A 290 15.66 -18.79 16.39
CA ALA A 290 15.49 -18.40 14.99
C ALA A 290 16.82 -18.40 14.19
N VAL A 291 17.95 -18.15 14.86
CA VAL A 291 19.27 -18.16 14.21
C VAL A 291 19.63 -19.55 13.72
N ARG A 292 19.51 -20.55 14.60
CA ARG A 292 19.81 -21.94 14.23
C ARG A 292 18.76 -22.54 13.31
N MET A 293 17.47 -22.27 13.56
CA MET A 293 16.36 -22.74 12.71
C MET A 293 16.52 -22.30 11.26
N ILE A 294 16.72 -20.99 11.03
CA ILE A 294 16.90 -20.44 9.68
C ILE A 294 18.20 -20.97 9.06
N SER A 295 19.28 -21.10 9.84
CA SER A 295 20.54 -21.64 9.34
C SER A 295 20.38 -23.07 8.80
N ASN A 296 19.74 -23.97 9.56
CA ASN A 296 19.51 -25.35 9.13
C ASN A 296 18.53 -25.44 7.96
N TYR A 297 17.46 -24.64 7.97
CA TYR A 297 16.53 -24.52 6.84
C TYR A 297 17.27 -24.14 5.55
N LEU A 298 18.11 -23.09 5.60
CA LEU A 298 18.88 -22.63 4.44
C LEU A 298 19.92 -23.66 3.98
N SER A 299 20.55 -24.40 4.90
CA SER A 299 21.52 -25.43 4.55
C SER A 299 20.87 -26.57 3.74
N VAL A 300 19.60 -26.88 3.98
CA VAL A 300 18.85 -27.87 3.20
C VAL A 300 18.27 -27.27 1.93
N LYS A 301 17.55 -26.15 2.03
CA LYS A 301 16.81 -25.55 0.92
C LYS A 301 17.72 -24.98 -0.16
N LEU A 302 18.88 -24.46 0.25
CA LEU A 302 19.92 -23.93 -0.63
C LEU A 302 21.19 -24.78 -0.53
N ALA A 303 21.08 -26.09 -0.76
CA ALA A 303 22.23 -26.99 -0.76
C ALA A 303 23.21 -26.68 -1.91
N GLY A 304 24.48 -27.06 -1.75
CA GLY A 304 25.52 -26.90 -2.78
C GLY A 304 26.31 -25.59 -2.69
N THR A 305 27.47 -25.56 -3.35
CA THR A 305 28.41 -24.42 -3.30
C THR A 305 27.90 -23.20 -4.06
N SER A 306 27.08 -23.39 -5.10
CA SER A 306 26.51 -22.30 -5.91
C SER A 306 25.57 -21.36 -5.15
N HIS A 307 25.09 -21.74 -3.96
CA HIS A 307 24.18 -20.95 -3.14
C HIS A 307 24.83 -20.36 -1.88
N GLU A 308 26.17 -20.37 -1.78
CA GLU A 308 26.89 -19.91 -0.60
C GLU A 308 26.59 -18.44 -0.26
N GLU A 309 26.60 -17.56 -1.26
CA GLU A 309 26.33 -16.13 -1.07
C GLU A 309 24.91 -15.87 -0.57
N MET A 310 23.94 -16.62 -1.11
CA MET A 310 22.53 -16.56 -0.70
C MET A 310 22.34 -16.99 0.76
N ARG A 311 23.01 -18.07 1.18
CA ARG A 311 23.02 -18.49 2.60
C ARG A 311 23.68 -17.44 3.49
N ALA A 312 24.81 -16.86 3.05
CA ALA A 312 25.54 -15.85 3.82
C ALA A 312 24.71 -14.57 4.00
N TYR A 313 24.02 -14.12 2.95
CA TYR A 313 23.10 -12.99 2.98
C TYR A 313 22.01 -13.18 4.04
N ALA A 314 21.25 -14.27 3.95
CA ALA A 314 20.13 -14.54 4.85
C ALA A 314 20.59 -14.73 6.32
N LYS A 315 21.73 -15.42 6.55
CA LYS A 315 22.33 -15.55 7.89
C LYS A 315 22.73 -14.18 8.46
N THR A 316 23.27 -13.29 7.63
CA THR A 316 23.68 -11.94 8.05
C THR A 316 22.47 -11.06 8.36
N ALA A 317 21.42 -11.09 7.53
CA ALA A 317 20.18 -10.36 7.76
C ALA A 317 19.52 -10.77 9.09
N ASN A 318 19.43 -12.08 9.34
CA ASN A 318 18.91 -12.62 10.60
C ASN A 318 19.74 -12.18 11.83
N LYS A 319 21.08 -12.19 11.71
CA LYS A 319 21.98 -11.73 12.78
C LYS A 319 21.80 -10.23 13.06
N LEU A 320 21.70 -9.42 12.02
CA LEU A 320 21.50 -7.97 12.14
C LEU A 320 20.19 -7.65 12.86
N ALA A 321 19.11 -8.35 12.52
CA ALA A 321 17.81 -8.13 13.15
C ALA A 321 17.76 -8.52 14.63
N ASN A 322 18.59 -9.47 15.07
CA ASN A 322 18.75 -9.82 16.48
C ASN A 322 19.67 -8.87 17.28
N MET A 323 20.42 -7.98 16.62
CA MET A 323 21.43 -7.14 17.27
C MET A 323 20.81 -6.02 18.13
N LEU A 324 19.63 -5.51 17.76
CA LEU A 324 19.07 -4.29 18.35
C LEU A 324 18.35 -4.50 19.69
N THR A 325 17.86 -5.71 19.97
CA THR A 325 17.00 -5.98 21.15
C THR A 325 17.69 -5.77 22.50
N HIS A 326 19.00 -5.53 22.51
CA HIS A 326 19.80 -5.33 23.72
C HIS A 326 20.58 -4.01 23.74
N LYS A 327 20.44 -3.16 22.72
CA LYS A 327 21.18 -1.90 22.62
C LYS A 327 20.43 -0.78 23.35
N ARG A 328 20.84 -0.50 24.60
CA ARG A 328 20.28 0.60 25.42
C ARG A 328 20.42 1.99 24.79
N THR A 329 21.30 2.15 23.81
CA THR A 329 21.56 3.37 23.04
C THR A 329 21.05 3.26 21.59
N ALA A 330 19.95 2.53 21.38
CA ALA A 330 19.34 2.36 20.06
C ALA A 330 19.01 3.73 19.44
N SER A 331 19.42 3.95 18.19
CA SER A 331 19.09 5.16 17.43
C SER A 331 18.02 4.88 16.38
N LYS A 332 17.39 5.94 15.86
CA LYS A 332 16.47 5.85 14.72
C LYS A 332 17.10 5.15 13.51
N ARG A 333 18.39 5.41 13.26
CA ARG A 333 19.16 4.75 12.20
C ARG A 333 19.27 3.25 12.43
N ASP A 334 19.57 2.84 13.67
CA ASP A 334 19.64 1.42 13.99
C ASP A 334 18.28 0.76 13.74
N MET A 335 17.19 1.36 14.22
CA MET A 335 15.83 0.85 14.02
C MET A 335 15.54 0.61 12.54
N MET A 336 15.76 1.63 11.69
CA MET A 336 15.50 1.54 10.25
C MET A 336 16.31 0.41 9.58
N LEU A 337 17.58 0.22 9.97
CA LEU A 337 18.42 -0.84 9.41
C LEU A 337 17.89 -2.24 9.78
N VAL A 338 17.41 -2.42 11.00
CA VAL A 338 16.86 -3.71 11.45
C VAL A 338 15.49 -3.98 10.85
N THR A 339 14.65 -2.95 10.71
CA THR A 339 13.36 -3.10 10.02
C THR A 339 13.58 -3.52 8.57
N SER A 340 14.50 -2.86 7.87
CA SER A 340 14.86 -3.19 6.49
C SER A 340 15.39 -4.63 6.37
N ALA A 341 16.35 -5.01 7.22
CA ALA A 341 16.91 -6.37 7.23
C ALA A 341 15.85 -7.44 7.51
N THR A 342 14.88 -7.15 8.39
CA THR A 342 13.79 -8.05 8.73
C THR A 342 12.88 -8.29 7.53
N ILE A 343 12.47 -7.22 6.84
CA ILE A 343 11.58 -7.33 5.67
C ILE A 343 12.30 -7.98 4.50
N SER A 344 13.58 -7.67 4.28
CA SER A 344 14.40 -8.35 3.27
C SER A 344 14.51 -9.85 3.54
N LEU A 345 14.69 -10.28 4.79
CA LEU A 345 14.74 -11.69 5.15
C LEU A 345 13.39 -12.40 4.91
N ILE A 346 12.28 -11.72 5.22
CA ILE A 346 10.93 -12.25 4.98
C ILE A 346 10.69 -12.43 3.48
N ASN A 347 11.03 -11.43 2.67
CA ASN A 347 10.93 -11.52 1.21
C ASN A 347 11.79 -12.66 0.67
N PHE A 348 13.05 -12.72 1.10
CA PHE A 348 13.98 -13.74 0.66
C PHE A 348 13.46 -15.16 0.96
N ILE A 349 13.00 -15.42 2.19
CA ILE A 349 12.45 -16.73 2.57
C ILE A 349 11.10 -16.98 1.87
N GLY A 350 10.23 -15.98 1.73
CA GLY A 350 8.97 -16.12 1.00
C GLY A 350 9.18 -16.50 -0.46
N ILE A 351 10.21 -15.96 -1.12
CA ILE A 351 10.61 -16.37 -2.48
C ILE A 351 11.05 -17.84 -2.51
N LEU A 352 11.82 -18.30 -1.52
CA LEU A 352 12.24 -19.72 -1.44
C LEU A 352 11.07 -20.69 -1.18
N GLU A 353 9.96 -20.17 -0.66
CA GLU A 353 8.70 -20.89 -0.42
C GLU A 353 7.65 -20.63 -1.51
N ASP A 354 8.05 -20.04 -2.64
CA ASP A 354 7.19 -19.75 -3.80
C ASP A 354 5.93 -18.93 -3.47
N LYS A 355 6.06 -17.96 -2.56
CA LYS A 355 4.97 -17.08 -2.10
C LYS A 355 4.93 -15.73 -2.84
N TYR A 356 5.08 -15.66 -4.16
CA TYR A 356 5.11 -14.41 -4.94
C TYR A 356 4.01 -14.31 -5.99
#